data_AF-A0A926UJF3-F1
#
_entry.id   AF-A0A926UJF3-F1
#
_cell.length_a   1.000
_cell.length_b   1.000
_cell.length_c   1.000
_cell.angle_alpha   90.00
_cell.angle_beta   90.00
_cell.angle_gamma   90.00
#
_symmetry.space_group_name_H-M   'P 1'
#
loop_
_entity.id
_entity.type
_entity.pdbx_description
1 polymer ?
#
loop_
_entity_poly.entity_id
_entity_poly.type
_entity_poly.pdbx_seq_one_letter_code
_entity_poly.pdbx_strand_id
1 'polypeptide(L)'
;MSEIVKSKPIVEEILATIQRLKNFKDYPIRNLVNHAKEFGPFLKNQRLETNQVRKFLDAVNRLKAELAEKGEFSAIETEVVLLQPKLAYAAARQKPAKPLSDVMSVAIDKVNSKEDFERLVQFLESIIAYHKAEGGK
;
A
#
# COMPACT_ATOMS: atom_id res chain seq x y z
N MET A 1 -29.82 -7.85 6.79
CA MET A 1 -29.32 -8.03 5.41
C MET A 1 -28.53 -6.78 4.98
N SER A 2 -27.47 -6.38 5.70
CA SER A 2 -26.92 -5.02 5.56
C SER A 2 -25.41 -4.82 5.78
N GLU A 3 -24.57 -5.86 5.92
CA GLU A 3 -23.11 -5.65 6.09
C GLU A 3 -22.23 -6.19 4.96
N ILE A 4 -22.76 -7.03 4.07
CA ILE A 4 -21.93 -7.74 3.07
C ILE A 4 -21.60 -6.88 1.83
N VAL A 5 -22.35 -5.78 1.60
CA VAL A 5 -22.23 -4.95 0.38
C VAL A 5 -21.09 -3.90 0.45
N LYS A 6 -20.57 -3.57 1.64
CA LYS A 6 -19.57 -2.49 1.81
C LYS A 6 -18.10 -2.88 1.56
N SER A 7 -17.79 -4.13 1.20
CA SER A 7 -16.38 -4.58 1.15
C SER A 7 -15.67 -4.37 -0.21
N LYS A 8 -16.36 -4.44 -1.36
CA LYS A 8 -15.80 -4.02 -2.66
C LYS A 8 -15.58 -2.49 -2.87
N PRO A 9 -16.41 -1.56 -2.34
CA PRO A 9 -16.29 -0.15 -2.69
C PRO A 9 -14.96 0.50 -2.28
N ILE A 10 -14.36 0.14 -1.14
CA ILE A 10 -13.14 0.84 -0.68
C ILE A 10 -11.94 0.59 -1.61
N VAL A 11 -11.79 -0.63 -2.15
CA VAL A 11 -10.70 -0.94 -3.08
C VAL A 11 -10.88 -0.15 -4.37
N GLU A 12 -12.10 -0.15 -4.92
CA GLU A 12 -12.44 0.56 -6.16
C GLU A 12 -12.27 2.08 -6.00
N GLU A 13 -12.68 2.64 -4.86
CA GLU A 13 -12.52 4.05 -4.52
C GLU A 13 -11.05 4.48 -4.44
N ILE A 14 -10.22 3.68 -3.77
CA ILE A 14 -8.78 3.92 -3.68
C ILE A 14 -8.14 3.87 -5.06
N LEU A 15 -8.44 2.83 -5.85
CA LEU A 15 -7.89 2.68 -7.20
C LEU A 15 -8.28 3.87 -8.09
N ALA A 16 -9.57 4.25 -8.11
CA ALA A 16 -10.04 5.40 -8.87
C ALA A 16 -9.39 6.71 -8.42
N THR A 17 -9.14 6.86 -7.12
CA THR A 17 -8.43 8.02 -6.57
C THR A 17 -7.00 8.06 -7.06
N ILE A 18 -6.24 6.97 -6.92
CA ILE A 18 -4.82 6.91 -7.32
C ILE A 18 -4.67 7.10 -8.84
N GLN A 19 -5.55 6.50 -9.65
CA GLN A 19 -5.50 6.63 -11.10
C GLN A 19 -5.61 8.08 -11.58
N ARG A 20 -6.41 8.90 -10.89
CA ARG A 20 -6.59 10.34 -11.18
C ARG A 20 -5.42 11.21 -10.73
N LEU A 21 -4.53 10.69 -9.89
CA LEU A 21 -3.35 11.45 -9.47
C LEU A 21 -2.35 11.56 -10.63
N LYS A 22 -1.68 12.70 -10.71
CA LYS A 22 -0.53 12.86 -11.60
C LYS A 22 0.66 12.10 -11.04
N ASN A 23 1.03 12.37 -9.79
CA ASN A 23 2.07 11.64 -9.04
C ASN A 23 1.54 11.24 -7.67
N PHE A 24 2.19 10.27 -7.03
CA PHE A 24 1.68 9.75 -5.76
C PHE A 24 1.72 10.78 -4.62
N LYS A 25 2.69 11.71 -4.60
CA LYS A 25 2.76 12.81 -3.62
C LYS A 25 1.54 13.73 -3.62
N ASP A 26 0.83 13.78 -4.74
CA ASP A 26 -0.38 14.60 -4.92
C ASP A 26 -1.59 14.03 -4.17
N TYR A 27 -1.49 12.82 -3.62
CA TYR A 27 -2.54 12.20 -2.82
C TYR A 27 -2.75 12.93 -1.49
N PRO A 28 -3.83 13.70 -1.28
CA PRO A 28 -3.95 14.54 -0.09
C PRO A 28 -3.90 13.72 1.20
N ILE A 29 -3.06 14.13 2.15
CA ILE A 29 -2.73 13.32 3.34
C ILE A 29 -3.98 12.93 4.16
N ARG A 30 -4.98 13.81 4.27
CA ARG A 30 -6.24 13.50 4.97
C ARG A 30 -7.02 12.39 4.27
N ASN A 31 -7.10 12.42 2.94
CA ASN A 31 -7.81 11.41 2.16
C ASN A 31 -7.06 10.08 2.22
N LEU A 32 -5.74 10.12 2.10
CA LEU A 32 -4.87 8.95 2.23
C LEU A 32 -5.06 8.24 3.57
N VAL A 33 -5.04 8.99 4.68
CA VAL A 33 -5.25 8.43 6.02
C VAL A 33 -6.68 7.90 6.19
N ASN A 34 -7.69 8.59 5.67
CA ASN A 34 -9.08 8.11 5.71
C ASN A 34 -9.26 6.81 4.92
N HIS A 35 -8.72 6.74 3.71
CA HIS A 35 -8.75 5.50 2.92
C HIS A 35 -8.00 4.37 3.63
N ALA A 36 -6.84 4.64 4.24
CA ALA A 36 -6.12 3.65 5.03
C ALA A 36 -6.93 3.17 6.25
N LYS A 37 -7.68 4.07 6.90
CA LYS A 37 -8.56 3.77 8.04
C LYS A 37 -9.66 2.78 7.70
N GLU A 38 -10.18 2.82 6.48
CA GLU A 38 -11.19 1.86 6.00
C GLU A 38 -10.54 0.59 5.40
N PHE A 39 -9.42 0.76 4.71
CA PHE A 39 -8.76 -0.32 4.00
C PHE A 39 -8.04 -1.30 4.93
N GLY A 40 -7.39 -0.83 5.99
CA GLY A 40 -6.74 -1.69 6.99
C GLY A 40 -7.69 -2.74 7.61
N PRO A 41 -8.85 -2.33 8.19
CA PRO A 41 -9.89 -3.23 8.66
C PRO A 41 -10.42 -4.17 7.57
N PHE A 42 -10.64 -3.65 6.35
CA PHE A 42 -11.07 -4.45 5.22
C PHE A 42 -10.07 -5.59 4.94
N LEU A 43 -8.76 -5.32 4.89
CA LEU A 43 -7.73 -6.34 4.67
C LEU A 43 -7.74 -7.40 5.77
N LYS A 44 -7.93 -6.99 7.04
CA LYS A 44 -8.07 -7.92 8.15
C LYS A 44 -9.32 -8.81 7.99
N ASN A 45 -10.44 -8.24 7.54
CA ASN A 45 -11.66 -9.00 7.26
C ASN A 45 -11.51 -9.96 6.06
N GLN A 46 -10.62 -9.65 5.12
CA GLN A 46 -10.20 -10.59 4.06
C GLN A 46 -9.26 -11.69 4.58
N ARG A 47 -8.93 -11.70 5.88
CA ARG A 47 -8.00 -12.63 6.54
C ARG A 47 -6.56 -12.48 6.03
N LEU A 48 -6.14 -11.27 5.67
CA LEU A 48 -4.74 -11.00 5.38
C LEU A 48 -3.92 -11.09 6.68
N GLU A 49 -3.02 -12.06 6.75
CA GLU A 49 -2.14 -12.27 7.90
C GLU A 49 -1.12 -11.15 8.06
N THR A 50 -0.82 -10.76 9.30
CA THR A 50 0.15 -9.70 9.58
C THR A 50 1.56 -10.06 9.10
N ASN A 51 1.90 -11.35 9.04
CA ASN A 51 3.19 -11.79 8.51
C ASN A 51 3.38 -11.41 7.03
N GLN A 52 2.32 -11.40 6.22
CA GLN A 52 2.41 -10.97 4.82
C GLN A 52 2.59 -9.45 4.73
N VAL A 53 1.81 -8.73 5.53
CA VAL A 53 1.87 -7.27 5.63
C VAL A 53 3.26 -6.80 6.11
N ARG A 54 3.81 -7.46 7.13
CA ARG A 54 5.14 -7.16 7.70
C ARG A 54 6.24 -7.37 6.66
N LYS A 55 6.24 -8.48 5.91
CA LYS A 55 7.25 -8.73 4.86
C LYS A 55 7.28 -7.62 3.82
N PHE A 56 6.12 -7.12 3.43
CA PHE A 56 6.05 -6.02 2.47
C PHE A 56 6.57 -4.70 3.09
N LEU A 57 6.17 -4.40 4.33
CA LEU A 57 6.69 -3.25 5.07
C LEU A 57 8.21 -3.32 5.24
N ASP A 58 8.77 -4.49 5.57
CA ASP A 58 10.20 -4.67 5.74
C ASP A 58 10.97 -4.38 4.46
N ALA A 59 10.43 -4.79 3.30
CA ALA A 59 11.00 -4.47 2.00
C ALA A 59 11.00 -2.97 1.73
N VAL A 60 9.87 -2.29 1.99
CA VAL A 60 9.75 -0.84 1.81
C VAL A 60 10.65 -0.06 2.78
N ASN A 61 10.76 -0.50 4.04
CA ASN A 61 11.64 0.12 5.03
C ASN A 61 13.12 0.00 4.69
N ARG A 62 13.55 -1.09 4.05
CA ARG A 62 14.92 -1.21 3.53
C ARG A 62 15.21 -0.16 2.46
N LEU A 63 14.28 0.03 1.52
CA LEU A 63 14.41 1.07 0.50
C LEU A 63 14.36 2.48 1.09
N LYS A 64 13.54 2.70 2.13
CA LYS A 64 13.52 3.96 2.89
C LYS A 64 14.87 4.25 3.54
N ALA A 65 15.52 3.24 4.13
CA ALA A 65 16.84 3.39 4.73
C ALA A 65 17.91 3.66 3.65
N GLU A 66 17.88 2.92 2.54
CA GLU A 66 18.80 3.10 1.42
C GLU A 66 18.67 4.48 0.78
N LEU A 67 17.44 4.99 0.61
CA LEU A 67 17.19 6.35 0.15
C LEU A 67 17.71 7.41 1.12
N ALA A 68 17.60 7.16 2.43
CA ALA A 68 18.13 8.08 3.44
C ALA A 68 19.66 8.14 3.43
N GLU A 69 20.32 7.01 3.11
CA GLU A 69 21.77 6.92 2.97
C GLU A 69 22.27 7.57 1.67
N LYS A 70 21.66 7.23 0.54
CA LYS A 70 22.10 7.68 -0.79
C LYS A 70 21.60 9.07 -1.17
N GLY A 71 20.50 9.52 -0.60
CA GLY A 71 19.91 10.85 -0.81
C GLY A 71 19.11 11.03 -2.11
N GLU A 72 19.27 10.13 -3.09
CA GLU A 72 18.67 10.23 -4.43
C GLU A 72 17.72 9.08 -4.75
N PHE A 73 16.56 9.38 -5.35
CA PHE A 73 15.53 8.39 -5.67
C PHE A 73 15.96 7.42 -6.78
N SER A 74 16.71 7.89 -7.77
CA SER A 74 17.26 7.08 -8.87
C SER A 74 18.04 5.85 -8.37
N ALA A 75 18.60 5.94 -7.16
CA ALA A 75 19.39 4.86 -6.57
C ALA A 75 18.55 3.71 -5.97
N ILE A 76 17.23 3.88 -5.84
CA ILE A 76 16.28 2.85 -5.37
C ILE A 76 15.11 2.61 -6.33
N GLU A 77 15.01 3.41 -7.41
CA GLU A 77 13.84 3.41 -8.32
C GLU A 77 13.57 2.02 -8.90
N THR A 78 14.62 1.33 -9.34
CA THR A 78 14.52 -0.03 -9.88
C THR A 78 13.90 -0.98 -8.86
N GLU A 79 14.37 -0.92 -7.61
CA GLU A 79 13.92 -1.78 -6.52
C GLU A 79 12.48 -1.47 -6.10
N VAL A 80 12.07 -0.19 -6.16
CA VAL A 80 10.68 0.23 -5.95
C VAL A 80 9.76 -0.38 -6.99
N VAL A 81 10.11 -0.32 -8.28
CA VAL A 81 9.33 -0.95 -9.35
C VAL A 81 9.28 -2.47 -9.16
N LEU A 82 10.39 -3.10 -8.77
CA LEU A 82 10.47 -4.53 -8.49
C LEU A 82 9.67 -5.00 -7.25
N LEU A 83 9.05 -4.09 -6.51
CA LEU A 83 8.04 -4.48 -5.51
C LEU A 83 6.77 -5.05 -6.16
N GLN A 84 6.41 -4.60 -7.36
CA GLN A 84 5.21 -5.04 -8.08
C GLN A 84 5.18 -6.56 -8.36
N PRO A 85 6.23 -7.19 -8.94
CA PRO A 85 6.24 -8.64 -9.14
C PRO A 85 6.21 -9.42 -7.81
N LYS A 86 6.80 -8.88 -6.73
CA LYS A 86 6.74 -9.50 -5.39
C LYS A 86 5.31 -9.50 -4.84
N LEU A 87 4.58 -8.39 -5.03
CA LEU A 87 3.17 -8.26 -4.66
C LEU A 87 2.29 -9.22 -5.47
N ALA A 88 2.48 -9.26 -6.80
CA ALA A 88 1.74 -10.14 -7.69
C ALA A 88 1.92 -11.62 -7.31
N TYR A 89 3.15 -12.04 -6.99
CA TYR A 89 3.42 -13.39 -6.51
C TYR A 89 2.74 -13.69 -5.17
N ALA A 90 2.77 -12.76 -4.21
CA ALA A 90 2.07 -12.92 -2.93
C ALA A 90 0.56 -13.07 -3.12
N ALA A 91 -0.05 -12.25 -4.00
CA ALA A 91 -1.47 -12.33 -4.35
C ALA A 91 -1.85 -13.64 -5.05
N ALA A 92 -0.98 -14.15 -5.94
CA ALA A 92 -1.19 -15.43 -6.61
C ALA A 92 -1.14 -16.61 -5.63
N ARG A 93 -0.26 -16.56 -4.62
CA ARG A 93 -0.18 -17.59 -3.58
C ARG A 93 -1.27 -17.50 -2.54
N GLN A 94 -1.72 -16.28 -2.22
CA GLN A 94 -2.67 -16.03 -1.15
C GLN A 94 -3.69 -14.99 -1.60
N LYS A 95 -4.89 -15.46 -1.91
CA LYS A 95 -6.02 -14.61 -2.32
C LYS A 95 -6.28 -13.40 -1.38
N PRO A 96 -6.15 -13.51 -0.04
CA PRO A 96 -6.26 -12.37 0.87
C PRO A 96 -5.29 -11.22 0.60
N ALA A 97 -4.13 -11.47 -0.03
CA ALA A 97 -3.16 -10.44 -0.37
C ALA A 97 -3.52 -9.67 -1.63
N LYS A 98 -4.48 -10.16 -2.44
CA LYS A 98 -4.83 -9.54 -3.71
C LYS A 98 -5.24 -8.07 -3.58
N PRO A 99 -6.11 -7.65 -2.65
CA PRO A 99 -6.51 -6.25 -2.58
C PRO A 99 -5.35 -5.32 -2.25
N LEU A 100 -4.46 -5.72 -1.32
CA LEU A 100 -3.26 -4.95 -1.01
C LEU A 100 -2.33 -4.88 -2.22
N SER A 101 -2.14 -6.00 -2.94
CA SER A 101 -1.36 -6.04 -4.17
C SER A 101 -1.92 -5.08 -5.22
N ASP A 102 -3.22 -5.13 -5.50
CA ASP A 102 -3.86 -4.30 -6.53
C ASP A 102 -3.66 -2.80 -6.22
N VAL A 103 -3.91 -2.39 -4.97
CA VAL A 103 -3.77 -1.00 -4.52
C VAL A 103 -2.31 -0.54 -4.56
N MET A 104 -1.38 -1.36 -4.06
CA MET A 104 0.04 -1.01 -4.02
C MET A 104 0.67 -0.98 -5.42
N SER A 105 0.27 -1.86 -6.33
CA SER A 105 0.77 -1.85 -7.71
C SER A 105 0.46 -0.54 -8.41
N VAL A 106 -0.80 -0.07 -8.35
CA VAL A 106 -1.21 1.21 -8.97
C VAL A 106 -0.60 2.40 -8.24
N ALA A 107 -0.37 2.31 -6.93
CA ALA A 107 0.36 3.32 -6.19
C ALA A 107 1.82 3.45 -6.66
N ILE A 108 2.52 2.32 -6.84
CA ILE A 108 3.90 2.27 -7.32
C ILE A 108 4.04 2.86 -8.73
N ASP A 109 3.07 2.63 -9.63
CA ASP A 109 3.05 3.24 -10.98
C ASP A 109 3.05 4.78 -10.96
N LYS A 110 2.68 5.38 -9.83
CA LYS A 110 2.66 6.84 -9.62
C LYS A 110 3.90 7.36 -8.89
N VAL A 111 4.88 6.52 -8.58
CA VAL A 111 6.09 6.89 -7.83
C VAL A 111 7.26 7.13 -8.78
N ASN A 112 7.61 8.41 -8.97
CA ASN A 112 8.69 8.82 -9.86
C ASN A 112 9.68 9.77 -9.16
N SER A 113 9.52 10.01 -7.86
CA SER A 113 10.41 10.88 -7.08
C SER A 113 10.50 10.44 -5.62
N LYS A 114 11.45 11.04 -4.90
CA LYS A 114 11.62 10.87 -3.47
C LYS A 114 10.34 11.19 -2.70
N GLU A 115 9.68 12.31 -3.01
CA GLU A 115 8.45 12.74 -2.33
C GLU A 115 7.28 11.79 -2.62
N ASP A 116 7.22 11.22 -3.83
CA ASP A 116 6.22 10.20 -4.15
C ASP A 116 6.44 8.94 -3.32
N PHE A 117 7.69 8.50 -3.21
CA PHE A 117 8.05 7.33 -2.41
C PHE A 117 7.79 7.56 -0.92
N GLU A 118 8.13 8.73 -0.39
CA GLU A 118 7.79 9.10 0.99
C GLU A 118 6.27 9.08 1.23
N ARG A 119 5.47 9.55 0.27
CA ARG A 119 4.01 9.47 0.36
C ARG A 119 3.50 8.03 0.28
N LEU A 120 4.12 7.17 -0.52
CA LEU A 120 3.82 5.73 -0.59
C LEU A 120 4.08 5.06 0.77
N VAL A 121 5.23 5.34 1.37
CA VAL A 121 5.60 4.87 2.70
C VAL A 121 4.55 5.29 3.73
N GLN A 122 4.15 6.55 3.75
CA GLN A 122 3.11 7.06 4.66
C GLN A 122 1.77 6.33 4.48
N PHE A 123 1.39 6.02 3.23
CA PHE A 123 0.18 5.26 2.93
C PHE A 123 0.27 3.84 3.48
N LEU A 124 1.38 3.14 3.21
CA LEU A 124 1.60 1.79 3.70
C LEU A 124 1.62 1.75 5.24
N GLU A 125 2.38 2.63 5.89
CA GLU A 125 2.43 2.73 7.35
C GLU A 125 1.03 2.96 7.95
N SER A 126 0.22 3.82 7.34
CA SER A 126 -1.16 4.09 7.76
C SER A 126 -2.06 2.85 7.63
N ILE A 127 -2.00 2.13 6.50
CA ILE A 127 -2.78 0.89 6.29
C ILE A 127 -2.44 -0.13 7.36
N ILE A 128 -1.15 -0.28 7.68
CA ILE A 128 -0.65 -1.25 8.65
C ILE A 128 -1.08 -0.89 10.06
N ALA A 129 -1.01 0.39 10.42
CA ALA A 129 -1.47 0.86 11.72
C ALA A 129 -2.94 0.50 11.95
N TYR A 130 -3.81 0.77 10.97
CA TYR A 130 -5.23 0.44 11.07
C TYR A 130 -5.53 -1.05 10.95
N HIS A 131 -4.78 -1.82 10.14
CA HIS A 131 -4.89 -3.29 10.10
C HIS A 131 -4.56 -3.92 11.46
N LYS A 132 -3.47 -3.46 12.11
CA LYS A 132 -3.08 -3.92 13.46
C LYS A 132 -4.08 -3.49 14.53
N ALA A 133 -4.61 -2.27 14.46
CA ALA A 133 -5.59 -1.76 15.42
C ALA A 133 -6.86 -2.64 15.50
N GLU A 134 -7.24 -3.29 14.40
CA GLU A 134 -8.39 -4.21 14.32
C GLU A 134 -8.09 -5.64 14.80
N GLY A 135 -6.97 -5.83 15.50
CA GLY A 135 -6.55 -7.13 16.02
C GLY A 135 -5.91 -8.04 14.97
N GLY A 136 -5.34 -7.47 13.90
CA GLY A 136 -4.44 -8.22 13.02
C GLY A 136 -3.28 -8.83 13.82
N LYS A 137 -3.20 -10.16 13.87
CA LYS A 137 -2.07 -10.91 14.46
C LYS A 137 -1.05 -11.32 13.41
#